data_AF-A0A9E2EW67-F1
#
_entry.id   AF-A0A9E2EW67-F1
#
_cell.length_a   1.000
_cell.length_b   1.000
_cell.length_c   1.000
_cell.angle_alpha   90.00
_cell.angle_beta   90.00
_cell.angle_gamma   90.00
#
_symmetry.space_group_name_H-M   'P 1'
#
loop_
_entity.id
_entity.type
_entity.pdbx_description
1 polymer ?
#
loop_
_entity_poly.entity_id
_entity_poly.type
_entity_poly.pdbx_seq_one_letter_code
_entity_poly.pdbx_strand_id
1 'polypeptide(L)'
;MTGASGAEYTLRLFECCLQKNIRVQFITSQPGQIVLGMETELKLSGSPQKMQQKLAEYFDADPALISVYSKDQWTAPPASGSSVADAMVVCPCSMGSLASIAVGSSENLIHRAADVAIKERRTLILVPRETPFS
;
A
#
# COMPACT_ATOMS: atom_id res chain seq x y z
N MET A 1 -0.47 -2.15 -0.41
CA MET A 1 -0.83 -3.56 -0.21
C MET A 1 -1.25 -4.20 -1.54
N THR A 2 -0.85 -5.44 -1.79
CA THR A 2 -1.22 -6.20 -3.01
C THR A 2 -1.82 -7.56 -2.65
N GLY A 3 -2.27 -8.34 -3.63
CA GLY A 3 -3.05 -9.57 -3.44
C GLY A 3 -2.24 -10.83 -3.14
N ALA A 4 -1.13 -10.73 -2.42
CA ALA A 4 -0.49 -11.90 -1.83
C ALA A 4 -1.04 -12.14 -0.42
N SER A 5 -1.03 -13.39 0.05
CA SER A 5 -1.35 -13.71 1.44
C SER A 5 -0.41 -13.00 2.43
N GLY A 6 -0.89 -12.75 3.65
CA GLY A 6 -0.15 -12.08 4.72
C GLY A 6 -0.65 -10.66 5.00
N ALA A 7 -1.95 -10.43 4.89
CA ALA A 7 -2.56 -9.12 5.16
C ALA A 7 -2.31 -8.63 6.60
N GLU A 8 -2.15 -9.54 7.56
CA GLU A 8 -1.79 -9.21 8.95
C GLU A 8 -0.47 -8.43 9.05
N TYR A 9 0.52 -8.73 8.21
CA TYR A 9 1.78 -7.97 8.19
C TYR A 9 1.56 -6.52 7.80
N THR A 10 0.65 -6.26 6.85
CA THR A 10 0.25 -4.90 6.50
C THR A 10 -0.39 -4.20 7.68
N LEU A 11 -1.36 -4.84 8.35
CA LEU A 11 -2.06 -4.23 9.47
C LEU A 11 -1.13 -3.94 10.63
N ARG A 12 -0.23 -4.87 10.97
CA ARG A 12 0.73 -4.67 12.04
C ARG A 12 1.74 -3.57 11.71
N LEU A 13 2.22 -3.51 10.46
CA LEU A 13 3.07 -2.42 10.01
C LEU A 13 2.35 -1.06 10.11
N PHE A 14 1.09 -1.02 9.66
CA PHE A 14 0.25 0.17 9.72
C PHE A 14 0.11 0.67 11.16
N GLU A 15 -0.24 -0.22 12.09
CA GLU A 15 -0.37 0.06 13.52
C GLU A 15 0.93 0.62 14.11
N CYS A 16 2.08 -0.03 13.83
CA CYS A 16 3.38 0.42 14.31
C CYS A 16 3.75 1.83 13.81
N CYS A 17 3.40 2.15 12.56
CA CYS A 17 3.62 3.49 11.99
C CYS A 17 2.76 4.54 12.70
N LEU A 18 1.47 4.25 12.91
CA LEU A 18 0.55 5.17 13.58
C LEU A 18 0.96 5.43 15.04
N GLN A 19 1.37 4.40 15.78
CA GLN A 19 1.88 4.53 17.15
C GLN A 19 3.14 5.42 17.25
N LYS A 20 3.87 5.58 16.14
CA LYS A 20 5.05 6.45 16.04
C LYS A 20 4.72 7.81 15.40
N ASN A 21 3.44 8.15 15.21
CA ASN A 21 2.96 9.36 14.53
C ASN A 21 3.52 9.51 13.10
N ILE A 22 3.77 8.40 12.41
CA ILE A 22 4.20 8.40 11.02
C ILE A 22 2.96 8.46 10.13
N ARG A 23 2.93 9.45 9.21
CA ARG A 23 1.85 9.58 8.22
C ARG A 23 1.94 8.43 7.20
N VAL A 24 0.81 7.76 6.95
CA VAL A 24 0.71 6.63 6.04
C VAL A 24 -0.15 7.01 4.83
N GLN A 25 0.47 6.97 3.65
CA GLN A 25 -0.21 7.02 2.36
C GLN A 25 -0.50 5.58 1.90
N PHE A 26 -1.75 5.15 2.02
CA PHE A 26 -2.17 3.78 1.76
C PHE A 26 -2.75 3.62 0.35
N ILE A 27 -2.18 2.69 -0.41
CA ILE A 27 -2.69 2.26 -1.70
C ILE A 27 -2.92 0.75 -1.63
N THR A 28 -4.08 0.29 -2.09
CA THR A 28 -4.41 -1.13 -2.13
C THR A 28 -4.95 -1.54 -3.50
N SER A 29 -4.52 -2.70 -4.00
CA SER A 29 -5.09 -3.28 -5.22
C SER A 29 -6.41 -3.98 -4.91
N GLN A 30 -7.24 -4.21 -5.92
CA GLN A 30 -8.49 -4.96 -5.73
C GLN A 30 -8.24 -6.39 -5.20
N PRO A 31 -7.26 -7.17 -5.72
CA PRO A 31 -6.88 -8.44 -5.09
C PRO A 31 -6.43 -8.28 -3.63
N GLY A 32 -5.70 -7.20 -3.30
CA GLY A 32 -5.31 -6.92 -1.91
C GLY A 32 -6.51 -6.71 -0.99
N GLN A 33 -7.53 -5.97 -1.43
CA GLN A 33 -8.77 -5.80 -0.66
C GLN A 33 -9.49 -7.13 -0.41
N ILE A 34 -9.52 -8.02 -1.41
CA ILE A 34 -10.13 -9.35 -1.29
C ILE A 34 -9.37 -10.18 -0.26
N VAL A 35 -8.04 -10.26 -0.38
CA VAL A 35 -7.20 -11.03 0.57
C VAL A 35 -7.36 -10.51 1.98
N LEU A 36 -7.33 -9.18 2.19
CA LEU A 36 -7.54 -8.59 3.50
C LEU A 36 -8.88 -8.99 4.13
N GLY A 37 -9.97 -8.97 3.35
CA GLY A 37 -11.29 -9.38 3.83
C GLY A 37 -11.49 -10.89 3.98
N MET A 38 -10.58 -11.72 3.45
CA MET A 38 -10.56 -13.17 3.65
C MET A 38 -9.70 -13.57 4.85
N GLU A 39 -8.59 -12.86 5.09
CA GLU A 39 -7.62 -13.18 6.13
C GLU A 39 -7.89 -12.45 7.45
N THR A 40 -8.68 -11.39 7.44
CA THR A 40 -8.92 -10.53 8.61
C THR A 40 -10.38 -10.09 8.71
N GLU A 41 -10.76 -9.57 9.87
CA GLU A 41 -12.09 -8.98 10.09
C GLU A 41 -12.28 -7.63 9.36
N LEU A 42 -11.21 -7.01 8.88
CA LEU A 42 -11.26 -5.69 8.26
C LEU A 42 -11.65 -5.79 6.77
N LYS A 43 -12.83 -5.26 6.43
CA LYS A 43 -13.30 -5.18 5.04
C LYS A 43 -13.21 -3.76 4.50
N LEU A 44 -12.18 -3.52 3.69
CA LEU A 44 -12.00 -2.27 2.94
C LEU A 44 -12.75 -2.35 1.62
N SER A 45 -13.84 -1.59 1.51
CA SER A 45 -14.67 -1.51 0.32
C SER A 45 -15.22 -0.10 0.14
N GLY A 46 -15.56 0.25 -1.10
CA GLY A 46 -16.11 1.55 -1.46
C GLY A 46 -15.06 2.58 -1.86
N SER A 47 -15.36 3.87 -1.64
CA SER A 47 -14.47 4.96 -2.03
C SER A 47 -13.24 5.06 -1.10
N PRO A 48 -12.13 5.67 -1.57
CA PRO A 48 -10.94 5.90 -0.74
C PRO A 48 -11.24 6.62 0.57
N GLN A 49 -12.18 7.57 0.58
CA GLN A 49 -12.58 8.31 1.77
C GLN A 49 -13.24 7.41 2.81
N LYS A 50 -14.11 6.47 2.38
CA LYS A 50 -14.73 5.49 3.28
C LYS A 50 -13.71 4.51 3.84
N MET A 51 -12.75 4.10 2.99
CA MET A 51 -11.64 3.25 3.44
C MET A 51 -10.76 3.95 4.47
N GLN A 52 -10.48 5.24 4.28
CA GLN A 52 -9.73 6.06 5.23
C GLN A 52 -10.44 6.15 6.59
N GLN A 53 -11.75 6.45 6.59
CA GLN A 53 -12.56 6.50 7.82
C GLN A 53 -12.53 5.16 8.56
N LYS A 54 -12.78 4.05 7.86
CA LYS A 54 -12.72 2.71 8.44
C LYS A 54 -11.34 2.38 9.02
N LEU A 55 -10.26 2.77 8.37
CA LEU A 55 -8.91 2.54 8.88
C LEU A 55 -8.64 3.36 10.14
N ALA A 56 -9.05 4.63 10.16
CA ALA A 56 -8.91 5.49 11.33
C ALA A 56 -9.70 4.94 12.53
N GLU A 57 -10.94 4.49 12.30
CA GLU A 57 -11.78 3.84 13.32
C GLU A 57 -11.17 2.52 13.80
N TYR A 58 -10.69 1.67 12.89
CA TYR A 58 -10.12 0.37 13.21
C TYR A 58 -8.86 0.46 14.07
N PHE A 59 -8.01 1.47 13.82
CA PHE A 59 -6.76 1.67 14.54
C PHE A 59 -6.85 2.66 15.71
N ASP A 60 -8.03 3.23 15.98
CA ASP A 60 -8.22 4.34 16.95
C ASP A 60 -7.16 5.44 16.78
N ALA A 61 -7.00 5.92 15.55
CA ALA A 61 -5.92 6.83 15.17
C ALA A 61 -6.43 8.14 14.56
N ASP A 62 -5.61 9.19 14.65
CA ASP A 62 -5.90 10.49 14.03
C ASP A 62 -6.07 10.33 12.50
N PRO A 63 -7.24 10.68 11.93
CA PRO A 63 -7.48 10.62 10.49
C PRO A 63 -6.49 11.43 9.65
N ALA A 64 -5.83 12.45 10.24
CA ALA A 64 -4.81 13.26 9.56
C ALA A 64 -3.51 12.47 9.29
N LEU A 65 -3.29 11.35 9.98
CA LEU A 65 -2.15 10.46 9.75
C LEU A 65 -2.39 9.47 8.61
N ILE A 66 -3.61 9.37 8.09
CA ILE A 66 -3.98 8.35 7.10
C ILE A 66 -4.49 9.04 5.83
N SER A 67 -3.92 8.69 4.67
CA SER A 67 -4.46 9.07 3.36
C SER A 67 -4.62 7.82 2.51
N VAL A 68 -5.80 7.58 1.94
CA VAL A 68 -6.05 6.41 1.11
C VAL A 68 -6.25 6.84 -0.34
N TYR A 69 -5.64 6.10 -1.27
CA TYR A 69 -5.77 6.33 -2.71
C TYR A 69 -6.20 5.06 -3.45
N SER A 70 -6.98 5.26 -4.51
CA SER A 70 -7.29 4.17 -5.45
C SER A 70 -6.07 3.81 -6.29
N LYS A 71 -5.96 2.54 -6.71
CA LYS A 71 -4.90 2.09 -7.63
C LYS A 71 -4.90 2.85 -8.97
N ASP A 72 -6.02 3.45 -9.36
CA ASP A 72 -6.17 4.17 -10.64
C ASP A 72 -6.12 5.71 -10.47
N GLN A 73 -5.80 6.20 -9.26
CA GLN A 73 -5.81 7.63 -8.95
C GLN A 73 -4.46 8.31 -9.27
N TRP A 74 -4.21 8.54 -10.56
CA TRP A 74 -2.96 9.13 -11.07
C TRP A 74 -2.64 10.55 -10.59
N THR A 75 -3.64 11.26 -10.06
CA THR A 75 -3.47 12.60 -9.49
C THR A 75 -3.02 12.57 -8.02
N ALA A 76 -2.86 11.39 -7.43
CA ALA A 76 -2.43 11.26 -6.04
C ALA A 76 -0.95 11.66 -5.87
N PRO A 77 -0.55 12.23 -4.71
CA PRO A 77 0.83 12.61 -4.42
C PRO A 77 1.89 11.54 -4.72
N PRO A 78 1.66 10.23 -4.42
CA PRO A 78 2.62 9.17 -4.73
C PRO A 78 2.98 9.02 -6.22
N ALA A 79 2.18 9.58 -7.15
CA ALA A 79 2.46 9.52 -8.58
C ALA A 79 3.56 10.50 -9.05
N SER A 80 3.98 11.44 -8.20
CA SER A 80 4.94 12.51 -8.52
C SER A 80 6.16 12.49 -7.60
N GLY A 81 7.34 12.71 -8.20
CA GLY A 81 8.61 12.83 -7.44
C GLY A 81 8.69 14.05 -6.53
N SER A 82 7.92 15.11 -6.82
CA SER A 82 7.85 16.31 -5.98
C SER A 82 7.19 16.08 -4.62
N SER A 83 6.44 14.98 -4.49
CA SER A 83 5.58 14.70 -3.34
C SER A 83 5.74 13.27 -2.85
N VAL A 84 6.88 12.65 -3.15
CA VAL A 84 7.19 11.27 -2.76
C VAL A 84 7.40 11.17 -1.25
N ALA A 85 6.86 10.11 -0.65
CA ALA A 85 7.12 9.77 0.75
C ALA A 85 8.60 9.45 0.99
N ASP A 86 9.04 9.53 2.25
CA ASP A 86 10.42 9.22 2.64
C ASP A 86 10.80 7.76 2.34
N ALA A 87 9.82 6.86 2.45
CA ALA A 87 9.95 5.45 2.14
C ALA A 87 8.62 4.88 1.63
N MET A 88 8.70 3.80 0.85
CA MET A 88 7.58 3.02 0.37
C MET A 88 7.74 1.55 0.75
N VAL A 89 6.66 0.94 1.25
CA VAL A 89 6.62 -0.49 1.55
C VAL A 89 5.47 -1.14 0.78
N VAL A 90 5.77 -2.17 -0.01
CA VAL A 90 4.75 -3.04 -0.62
C VAL A 90 4.62 -4.30 0.24
N CYS A 91 3.61 -4.31 1.11
CA CYS A 91 3.36 -5.39 2.05
C CYS A 91 1.88 -5.81 2.05
N PRO A 92 1.58 -7.12 1.90
CA PRO A 92 2.40 -8.08 1.17
C PRO A 92 2.54 -7.67 -0.31
N CYS A 93 3.60 -8.17 -0.96
CA CYS A 93 3.90 -7.99 -2.38
C CYS A 93 3.63 -9.29 -3.14
N SER A 94 2.73 -9.25 -4.13
CA SER A 94 2.53 -10.35 -5.05
C SER A 94 3.65 -10.40 -6.08
N MET A 95 3.97 -11.61 -6.56
CA MET A 95 4.99 -11.78 -7.61
C MET A 95 4.65 -11.01 -8.89
N GLY A 96 3.35 -10.84 -9.21
CA GLY A 96 2.91 -9.99 -10.32
C GLY A 96 3.28 -8.52 -10.12
N SER A 97 2.98 -7.93 -8.95
CA SER A 97 3.37 -6.55 -8.66
C SER A 97 4.89 -6.39 -8.57
N LEU A 98 5.61 -7.38 -8.01
CA LEU A 98 7.07 -7.39 -7.99
C LEU A 98 7.64 -7.35 -9.41
N ALA A 99 7.13 -8.19 -10.32
CA ALA A 99 7.56 -8.21 -11.72
C ALA A 99 7.27 -6.88 -12.42
N SER A 100 6.05 -6.33 -12.26
CA SER A 100 5.70 -5.02 -12.82
C SER A 100 6.60 -3.89 -12.35
N ILE A 101 7.01 -3.89 -11.08
CA ILE A 101 7.97 -2.91 -10.53
C ILE A 101 9.36 -3.14 -11.12
N ALA A 102 9.82 -4.39 -11.20
CA ALA A 102 11.15 -4.72 -11.71
C ALA A 102 11.35 -4.29 -13.18
N VAL A 103 10.31 -4.41 -14.01
CA VAL A 103 10.35 -4.01 -15.43
C VAL A 103 9.92 -2.55 -15.65
N GLY A 104 9.49 -1.84 -14.62
CA GLY A 104 9.01 -0.46 -14.71
C GLY A 104 7.73 -0.31 -15.55
N SER A 105 6.79 -1.26 -15.45
CA SER A 105 5.58 -1.24 -16.30
C SER A 105 4.61 -0.11 -15.94
N SER A 106 4.68 0.40 -14.70
CA SER A 106 3.87 1.56 -14.24
C SER A 106 2.37 1.43 -14.57
N GLU A 107 1.80 0.23 -14.50
CA GLU A 107 0.40 -0.02 -14.93
C GLU A 107 -0.67 0.55 -13.98
N ASN A 108 -0.32 0.83 -12.73
CA ASN A 108 -1.21 1.42 -11.72
C ASN A 108 -0.42 2.26 -10.71
N LEU A 109 -1.12 2.94 -9.81
CA LEU A 109 -0.54 3.84 -8.82
C LEU A 109 0.46 3.14 -7.88
N ILE A 110 0.29 1.86 -7.55
CA ILE A 110 1.27 1.11 -6.74
C ILE A 110 2.58 0.98 -7.51
N HIS A 111 2.51 0.54 -8.76
CA HIS A 111 3.69 0.36 -9.60
C HIS A 111 4.37 1.70 -9.87
N ARG A 112 3.57 2.74 -10.17
CA ARG A 112 4.06 4.11 -10.37
C ARG A 112 4.71 4.71 -9.13
N ALA A 113 4.11 4.54 -7.95
CA ALA A 113 4.71 5.02 -6.71
C ALA A 113 6.06 4.34 -6.44
N ALA A 114 6.20 3.06 -6.77
CA ALA A 114 7.46 2.35 -6.67
C ALA A 114 8.50 2.89 -7.67
N ASP A 115 8.12 3.12 -8.92
CA ASP A 115 9.00 3.74 -9.93
C ASP A 115 9.46 5.15 -9.49
N VAL A 116 8.55 5.92 -8.88
CA VAL A 116 8.88 7.23 -8.31
C VAL A 116 9.86 7.07 -7.14
N ALA A 117 9.64 6.12 -6.24
CA ALA A 117 10.58 5.85 -5.15
C ALA A 117 11.97 5.49 -5.69
N ILE A 118 12.05 4.62 -6.70
CA ILE A 118 13.32 4.20 -7.33
C ILE A 118 14.02 5.40 -7.98
N LYS A 119 13.34 6.16 -8.85
CA LYS A 119 13.97 7.26 -9.60
C LYS A 119 14.41 8.42 -8.69
N GLU A 120 13.69 8.67 -7.61
CA GLU A 120 14.02 9.68 -6.59
C GLU A 120 14.97 9.15 -5.51
N ARG A 121 15.49 7.92 -5.65
CA ARG A 121 16.40 7.27 -4.70
C ARG A 121 15.85 7.22 -3.28
N ARG A 122 14.54 7.02 -3.15
CA ARG A 122 13.86 6.77 -1.88
C ARG A 122 13.91 5.29 -1.53
N THR A 123 13.75 5.00 -0.24
CA THR A 123 13.77 3.63 0.24
C THR A 123 12.52 2.90 -0.23
N LEU A 124 12.68 1.85 -1.04
CA LEU A 124 11.61 0.94 -1.44
C LEU A 124 11.85 -0.44 -0.81
N ILE A 125 10.88 -0.91 -0.02
CA ILE A 125 10.91 -2.24 0.60
C ILE A 125 9.79 -3.08 0.00
N LEU A 126 10.15 -4.25 -0.52
CA LEU A 126 9.20 -5.24 -1.02
C LEU A 126 9.14 -6.40 -0.04
N VAL A 127 7.92 -6.79 0.36
CA VAL A 127 7.68 -7.95 1.24
C VAL A 127 6.99 -9.04 0.42
N PRO A 128 7.72 -9.74 -0.46
CA PRO A 128 7.13 -10.79 -1.29
C PRO A 128 6.66 -11.95 -0.40
N ARG A 129 5.46 -12.46 -0.69
CA ARG A 129 4.96 -13.69 -0.06
C ARG A 129 4.60 -14.68 -1.18
N GLU A 130 5.52 -15.60 -1.43
CA GLU A 130 5.34 -16.73 -2.34
C GLU A 130 6.25 -17.89 -1.93
N THR A 131 5.83 -19.13 -2.17
CA THR A 131 6.67 -20.32 -2.05
C THR A 131 6.06 -21.51 -2.81
N PRO A 132 6.85 -22.34 -3.50
CA PRO A 132 8.27 -22.13 -3.82
C PRO A 132 8.47 -20.95 -4.79
N PHE A 133 9.72 -20.49 -4.94
CA PHE A 133 10.08 -19.62 -6.06
C PHE A 133 10.39 -20.46 -7.30
N SER A 134 9.94 -19.99 -8.46
CA SER A 134 10.18 -20.58 -9.79
C SER A 134 11.60 -20.38 -10.27
#